data_AF-A0A673H6E4-F1
#
_entry.id   AF-A0A673H6E4-F1
#
_cell.length_a   1.000
_cell.length_b   1.000
_cell.length_c   1.000
_cell.angle_alpha   90.00
_cell.angle_beta   90.00
_cell.angle_gamma   90.00
#
_symmetry.space_group_name_H-M   'P 1'
#
loop_
_entity.id
_entity.type
_entity.pdbx_description
1 polymer ?
#
loop_
_entity_poly.entity_id
_entity_poly.type
_entity_poly.pdbx_seq_one_letter_code
_entity_poly.pdbx_strand_id
1 'polypeptide(L)'
;MQAVLEYLYTGCFCSRPDLDAMELIILANRLCLPHLVALTELHTVTVLKEAADMGTDIDGDVLVYLEMAQFHCAYQLTDWCLHHICTNYNNVCRKFPRDMRAKSAENQEYFEKHRWPPVWYLKEDDHYQRARKEREKEDYLSQKRQNKRKWMLWNLPPSPSNPSSSSSSSSSSGSSAII
;
A
#
# COMPACT_ATOMS: atom_id res chain seq x y z
N MET A 1 -32.18 21.37 12.05
CA MET A 1 -32.59 22.79 12.24
C MET A 1 -32.18 23.38 13.59
N GLN A 2 -32.31 22.65 14.70
CA GLN A 2 -31.98 23.18 16.04
C GLN A 2 -30.51 23.62 16.19
N ALA A 3 -29.56 22.88 15.59
CA ALA A 3 -28.13 23.24 15.63
C ALA A 3 -27.81 24.63 15.04
N VAL A 4 -28.54 25.07 14.01
CA VAL A 4 -28.37 26.42 13.44
C VAL A 4 -28.84 27.48 14.43
N LEU A 5 -30.00 27.26 15.06
CA LEU A 5 -30.54 28.20 16.05
C LEU A 5 -29.59 28.31 17.24
N GLU A 6 -29.15 27.17 17.79
CA GLU A 6 -28.18 27.14 18.89
C GLU A 6 -26.90 27.90 18.53
N TYR A 7 -26.37 27.71 17.31
CA TYR A 7 -25.21 28.47 16.83
C TYR A 7 -25.49 29.98 16.75
N LEU A 8 -26.66 30.40 16.26
CA LEU A 8 -27.03 31.81 16.19
C LEU A 8 -27.17 32.47 17.57
N TYR A 9 -27.64 31.72 18.57
CA TYR A 9 -27.84 32.24 19.93
C TYR A 9 -26.58 32.16 20.81
N THR A 10 -25.71 31.17 20.60
CA THR A 10 -24.53 30.93 21.47
C THR A 10 -23.20 31.24 20.80
N GLY A 11 -23.16 31.30 19.46
CA GLY A 11 -21.92 31.37 18.68
C GLY A 11 -21.11 30.07 18.71
N CYS A 12 -21.63 28.99 19.28
CA CYS A 12 -20.91 27.73 19.45
C CYS A 12 -21.50 26.63 18.55
N PHE A 13 -20.63 25.76 18.04
CA PHE A 13 -21.03 24.56 17.31
C PHE A 13 -21.36 23.42 18.28
N CYS A 14 -22.60 22.95 18.24
CA CYS A 14 -23.04 21.79 19.01
C CYS A 14 -23.04 20.55 18.12
N SER A 15 -22.04 19.68 18.30
CA SER A 15 -22.06 18.34 17.70
C SER A 15 -23.08 17.47 18.44
N ARG A 16 -23.97 16.84 17.67
CA ARG A 16 -24.97 15.91 18.21
C ARG A 16 -24.93 14.61 17.40
N PRO A 17 -25.21 13.45 18.00
CA PRO A 17 -25.14 12.17 17.31
C PRO A 17 -26.21 12.01 16.21
N ASP A 18 -27.28 12.80 16.27
CA ASP A 18 -28.36 12.87 15.28
C ASP A 18 -28.15 13.94 14.20
N LEU A 19 -26.98 14.57 14.17
CA LEU A 19 -26.70 15.67 13.27
C LEU A 19 -26.41 15.18 11.85
N ASP A 20 -27.28 15.53 10.91
CA ASP A 20 -26.95 15.45 9.49
C ASP A 20 -26.04 16.64 9.11
N ALA A 21 -24.76 16.35 8.96
CA ALA A 21 -23.74 17.34 8.63
C ALA A 21 -23.98 17.98 7.25
N MET A 22 -24.52 17.23 6.28
CA MET A 22 -24.73 17.76 4.93
C MET A 22 -25.92 18.72 4.92
N GLU A 23 -27.04 18.36 5.53
CA GLU A 23 -28.17 19.28 5.70
C GLU A 23 -27.75 20.56 6.43
N LEU A 24 -26.87 20.44 7.43
CA LEU A 24 -26.37 21.60 8.16
C LEU A 24 -25.49 22.50 7.27
N ILE A 25 -24.60 21.93 6.46
CA ILE A 25 -23.80 22.68 5.47
C ILE A 25 -24.73 23.43 4.50
N ILE A 26 -25.77 22.77 3.98
CA ILE A 26 -26.74 23.37 3.06
C ILE A 26 -27.42 24.57 3.71
N LEU A 27 -27.92 24.41 4.93
CA LEU A 27 -28.59 25.48 5.67
C LEU A 27 -27.62 26.63 6.00
N ALA A 28 -26.41 26.32 6.43
CA ALA A 28 -25.39 27.31 6.77
C ALA A 28 -24.98 28.13 5.54
N ASN A 29 -24.84 27.50 4.37
CA ASN A 29 -24.59 28.19 3.10
C ASN A 29 -25.75 29.09 2.70
N ARG A 30 -26.99 28.62 2.82
CA ARG A 30 -28.19 29.43 2.51
C ARG A 30 -28.33 30.66 3.41
N LEU A 31 -27.85 30.56 4.65
CA LEU A 31 -27.86 31.66 5.61
C LEU A 31 -26.58 32.51 5.58
N CYS A 32 -25.66 32.22 4.65
CA CYS A 32 -24.37 32.89 4.51
C CYS A 32 -23.53 32.88 5.79
N LEU A 33 -23.45 31.71 6.45
CA LEU A 33 -22.68 31.49 7.69
C LEU A 33 -21.38 30.70 7.40
N PRO A 34 -20.34 31.31 6.80
CA PRO A 34 -19.14 30.59 6.37
C PRO A 34 -18.38 29.94 7.53
N HIS A 35 -18.40 30.56 8.72
CA HIS A 35 -17.76 29.98 9.89
C HIS A 35 -18.45 28.68 10.36
N LEU A 36 -19.78 28.63 10.31
CA LEU A 36 -20.53 27.43 10.64
C LEU A 36 -20.24 26.30 9.63
N VAL A 37 -20.17 26.63 8.34
CA VAL A 37 -19.78 25.68 7.27
C VAL A 37 -18.41 25.08 7.58
N ALA A 38 -17.41 25.92 7.88
CA ALA A 38 -16.06 25.45 8.19
C ALA A 38 -16.02 24.52 9.43
N LEU A 39 -16.79 24.84 10.48
CA LEU A 39 -16.88 23.99 11.67
C LEU A 39 -17.55 22.65 11.36
N THR A 40 -18.59 22.64 10.53
CA THR A 40 -19.28 21.42 10.11
C THR A 40 -18.42 20.53 9.22
N GLU A 41 -17.64 21.12 8.31
CA GLU A 41 -16.67 20.39 7.50
C GLU A 41 -15.62 19.73 8.38
N LEU A 42 -15.03 20.48 9.31
CA LEU A 42 -14.05 19.98 10.25
C LEU A 42 -14.60 18.82 11.09
N HIS A 43 -15.82 18.97 11.60
CA HIS A 43 -16.47 17.92 12.37
C HIS A 43 -16.67 16.64 11.54
N THR A 44 -17.19 16.77 10.32
CA THR A 44 -17.42 15.64 9.40
C THR A 44 -16.13 14.92 9.08
N VAL A 45 -15.07 15.66 8.73
CA VAL A 45 -13.74 15.10 8.45
C VAL A 45 -13.18 14.38 9.67
N THR A 46 -13.36 14.93 10.87
CA THR A 46 -12.87 14.31 12.11
C THR A 46 -13.56 12.98 12.37
N VAL A 47 -14.88 12.92 12.23
CA VAL A 47 -15.67 11.68 12.40
C VAL A 47 -15.27 10.63 11.37
N LEU A 48 -15.15 11.01 10.09
CA LEU A 48 -14.75 10.09 9.03
C LEU A 48 -13.32 9.58 9.24
N LYS A 49 -12.41 10.45 9.69
CA LYS A 49 -11.03 10.06 9.99
C LYS A 49 -10.96 9.08 11.16
N GLU A 50 -11.67 9.36 12.25
CA GLU A 50 -11.74 8.43 13.39
C GLU A 50 -12.33 7.07 12.98
N ALA A 51 -13.37 7.08 12.15
CA ALA A 51 -13.96 5.87 11.59
C ALA A 51 -12.95 5.09 10.71
N ALA A 52 -12.16 5.78 9.88
CA ALA A 52 -11.09 5.18 9.10
C ALA A 52 -10.00 4.56 9.98
N ASP A 53 -9.59 5.26 11.04
CA ASP A 53 -8.56 4.82 11.99
C ASP A 53 -9.03 3.58 12.79
N MET A 54 -10.33 3.47 13.06
CA MET A 54 -10.95 2.26 13.62
C MET A 54 -11.08 1.10 12.62
N GLY A 55 -10.72 1.30 11.35
CA GLY A 55 -10.80 0.29 10.29
C GLY A 55 -12.21 0.04 9.76
N THR A 56 -13.14 0.97 9.97
CA THR A 56 -14.48 0.88 9.37
C THR A 56 -14.44 1.22 7.88
N ASP A 57 -15.32 0.58 7.10
CA ASP A 57 -15.36 0.80 5.64
C ASP A 57 -16.13 2.08 5.31
N ILE A 58 -15.40 3.20 5.23
CA ILE A 58 -15.94 4.52 4.90
C ILE A 58 -15.93 4.84 3.40
N ASP A 59 -15.38 3.97 2.55
CA ASP A 59 -15.09 4.27 1.15
C ASP A 59 -16.35 4.66 0.35
N GLY A 60 -17.48 3.99 0.63
CA GLY A 60 -18.78 4.29 0.03
C GLY A 60 -19.32 5.66 0.45
N ASP A 61 -19.25 5.95 1.75
CA ASP A 61 -19.71 7.22 2.31
C ASP A 61 -18.90 8.38 1.75
N VAL A 62 -17.57 8.25 1.68
CA VAL A 62 -16.67 9.28 1.14
C VAL A 62 -17.00 9.61 -0.32
N LEU A 63 -17.36 8.60 -1.12
CA LEU A 63 -17.80 8.83 -2.50
C LEU A 63 -19.09 9.65 -2.57
N VAL A 64 -20.07 9.38 -1.70
CA VAL A 64 -21.32 10.16 -1.65
C VAL A 64 -21.03 11.59 -1.14
N TYR A 65 -20.25 11.71 -0.07
CA TYR A 65 -19.83 13.00 0.49
C TYR A 65 -19.10 13.86 -0.52
N LEU A 66 -18.25 13.29 -1.39
CA LEU A 66 -17.52 14.07 -2.40
C LEU A 66 -18.47 14.82 -3.34
N GLU A 67 -19.53 14.17 -3.84
CA GLU A 67 -20.49 14.82 -4.75
C GLU A 67 -21.26 15.92 -4.05
N MET A 68 -21.74 15.64 -2.84
CA MET A 68 -22.52 16.61 -2.05
C MET A 68 -21.65 17.79 -1.60
N ALA A 69 -20.41 17.54 -1.19
CA ALA A 69 -19.47 18.57 -0.79
C ALA A 69 -19.11 19.49 -1.96
N GLN A 70 -18.84 18.94 -3.15
CA GLN A 70 -18.57 19.74 -4.36
C GLN A 70 -19.79 20.59 -4.73
N PHE A 71 -20.99 20.01 -4.70
CA PHE A 71 -22.22 20.70 -5.07
C PHE A 71 -22.57 21.85 -4.11
N HIS A 72 -22.28 21.69 -2.82
CA HIS A 72 -22.52 22.71 -1.79
C HIS A 72 -21.28 23.57 -1.48
N CYS A 73 -20.26 23.58 -2.35
CA CYS A 73 -19.05 24.39 -2.18
C CYS A 73 -18.35 24.17 -0.83
N ALA A 74 -18.40 22.96 -0.29
CA ALA A 74 -17.74 22.59 0.95
C ALA A 74 -16.30 22.16 0.66
N TYR A 75 -15.39 23.13 0.57
CA TYR A 75 -14.05 22.93 0.00
C TYR A 75 -13.15 22.04 0.86
N GLN A 76 -13.10 22.22 2.19
CA GLN A 76 -12.18 21.43 3.02
C GLN A 76 -12.61 19.96 3.08
N LEU A 77 -13.92 19.71 3.12
CA LEU A 77 -14.47 18.36 3.05
C LEU A 77 -14.19 17.72 1.68
N THR A 78 -14.36 18.47 0.59
CA THR A 78 -14.03 18.01 -0.76
C THR A 78 -12.57 17.59 -0.87
N ASP A 79 -11.65 18.44 -0.44
CA ASP A 79 -10.21 18.18 -0.48
C ASP A 79 -9.83 16.93 0.32
N TRP A 80 -10.44 16.76 1.50
CA TRP A 80 -10.22 15.57 2.32
C TRP A 80 -10.76 14.30 1.65
N CYS A 81 -11.97 14.34 1.08
CA CYS A 81 -12.55 13.22 0.35
C CYS A 81 -11.69 12.81 -0.84
N LEU A 82 -11.22 13.78 -1.63
CA LEU A 82 -10.30 13.54 -2.74
C LEU A 82 -9.00 12.88 -2.25
N HIS A 83 -8.42 13.38 -1.16
CA HIS A 83 -7.21 12.82 -0.59
C HIS A 83 -7.39 11.36 -0.12
N HIS A 84 -8.50 11.05 0.57
CA HIS A 84 -8.81 9.70 1.02
C HIS A 84 -8.96 8.73 -0.16
N ILE A 85 -9.71 9.13 -1.19
CA ILE A 85 -9.93 8.32 -2.39
C ILE A 85 -8.60 8.09 -3.13
N CYS A 86 -7.78 9.11 -3.31
CA CYS A 86 -6.48 9.00 -3.97
C CYS A 86 -5.51 8.08 -3.21
N THR A 87 -5.52 8.16 -1.88
CA THR A 87 -4.65 7.33 -1.02
C THR A 87 -5.07 5.87 -1.02
N ASN A 88 -6.38 5.61 -1.04
CA ASN A 88 -6.97 4.26 -1.02
C ASN A 88 -7.45 3.80 -2.41
N TYR A 89 -6.96 4.41 -3.49
CA TYR A 89 -7.51 4.30 -4.85
C TYR A 89 -7.72 2.86 -5.31
N ASN A 90 -6.73 1.98 -5.09
CA ASN A 90 -6.81 0.59 -5.51
C ASN A 90 -7.96 -0.17 -4.83
N ASN A 91 -8.22 0.13 -3.56
CA ASN A 91 -9.29 -0.52 -2.80
C ASN A 91 -10.65 0.00 -3.26
N VAL A 92 -10.79 1.33 -3.37
CA VAL A 92 -12.03 1.98 -3.82
C VAL A 92 -12.40 1.53 -5.23
N CYS A 93 -11.45 1.47 -6.17
CA CYS A 93 -11.69 1.00 -7.55
C CYS A 93 -12.13 -0.46 -7.62
N ARG A 94 -11.67 -1.31 -6.70
CA ARG A 94 -12.08 -2.72 -6.63
C ARG A 94 -13.48 -2.88 -6.05
N LYS A 95 -13.82 -2.12 -5.00
CA LYS A 95 -15.12 -2.19 -4.32
C LYS A 95 -16.23 -1.49 -5.12
N PHE A 96 -15.95 -0.29 -5.63
CA PHE A 96 -16.93 0.61 -6.23
C PHE A 96 -16.55 1.01 -7.67
N PRO A 97 -16.40 0.05 -8.62
CA PRO A 97 -15.99 0.35 -9.98
C PRO A 97 -17.06 1.10 -10.79
N ARG A 98 -18.33 1.05 -10.37
CA ARG A 98 -19.41 1.80 -11.03
C ARG A 98 -19.40 3.25 -10.59
N ASP A 99 -19.32 3.48 -9.28
CA ASP A 99 -19.37 4.83 -8.71
C ASP A 99 -18.16 5.66 -9.13
N MET A 100 -16.98 5.04 -9.21
CA MET A 100 -15.77 5.69 -9.72
C MET A 100 -15.93 6.17 -11.18
N ARG A 101 -16.61 5.37 -12.03
CA ARG A 101 -16.88 5.71 -13.43
C ARG A 101 -18.06 6.67 -13.60
N ALA A 102 -18.93 6.76 -12.61
CA ALA A 102 -20.06 7.68 -12.59
C ALA A 102 -19.66 9.10 -12.19
N LYS A 103 -18.50 9.29 -11.53
CA LYS A 103 -17.95 10.62 -11.21
C LYS A 103 -17.69 11.45 -12.46
N SER A 104 -17.64 12.77 -12.30
CA SER A 104 -17.29 13.72 -13.37
C SER A 104 -15.93 13.41 -13.98
N ALA A 105 -15.74 13.78 -15.25
CA ALA A 105 -14.47 13.56 -15.96
C ALA A 105 -13.28 14.24 -15.26
N GLU A 106 -13.50 15.42 -14.68
CA GLU A 106 -12.48 16.15 -13.91
C GLU A 106 -12.04 15.36 -12.67
N ASN A 107 -12.99 14.78 -11.93
CA ASN A 107 -12.67 13.95 -10.77
C ASN A 107 -11.92 12.67 -11.18
N GLN A 108 -12.31 12.05 -12.31
CA GLN A 108 -11.62 10.86 -12.83
C GLN A 108 -10.15 11.15 -13.18
N GLU A 109 -9.90 12.24 -13.91
CA GLU A 109 -8.53 12.67 -14.24
C GLU A 109 -7.74 12.99 -12.96
N TYR A 110 -8.37 13.66 -12.00
CA TYR A 110 -7.75 13.98 -10.72
C TYR A 110 -7.29 12.71 -9.98
N PHE A 111 -8.14 11.69 -9.91
CA PHE A 111 -7.79 10.42 -9.26
C PHE A 111 -6.65 9.71 -9.99
N GLU A 112 -6.67 9.65 -11.32
CA GLU A 112 -5.61 8.99 -12.09
C GLU A 112 -4.24 9.66 -11.89
N LYS A 113 -4.24 10.98 -11.81
CA LYS A 113 -3.03 11.79 -11.62
C LYS A 113 -2.45 11.69 -10.21
N HIS A 114 -3.31 11.69 -9.19
CA HIS A 114 -2.89 11.74 -7.78
C HIS A 114 -2.96 10.39 -7.06
N ARG A 115 -3.16 9.29 -7.79
CA ARG A 115 -3.27 7.96 -7.19
C ARG A 115 -2.01 7.54 -6.43
N TRP A 116 -2.25 6.92 -5.28
CA TRP A 116 -1.24 6.26 -4.49
C TRP A 116 -1.54 4.75 -4.40
N PRO A 117 -0.52 3.87 -4.53
CA PRO A 117 0.84 4.15 -4.99
C PRO A 117 0.92 4.57 -6.47
N PRO A 118 1.90 5.40 -6.87
CA PRO A 118 2.07 5.84 -8.25
C PRO A 118 2.31 4.66 -9.22
N VAL A 119 1.96 4.86 -10.50
CA VAL A 119 2.06 3.81 -11.53
C VAL A 119 3.46 3.25 -11.68
N TRP A 120 4.44 4.15 -11.68
CA TRP A 120 5.85 3.78 -11.88
C TRP A 120 6.34 2.91 -10.72
N TYR A 121 5.90 3.18 -9.50
CA TYR A 121 6.27 2.40 -8.32
C TYR A 121 5.70 0.99 -8.41
N LEU A 122 4.44 0.86 -8.84
CA LEU A 122 3.83 -0.46 -9.06
C LEU A 122 4.58 -1.27 -10.12
N LYS A 123 5.03 -0.62 -11.21
CA LYS A 123 5.85 -1.27 -12.25
C LYS A 123 7.21 -1.72 -11.70
N GLU A 124 7.85 -0.89 -10.89
CA GLU A 124 9.14 -1.18 -10.27
C GLU A 124 9.03 -2.32 -9.24
N ASP A 125 8.00 -2.31 -8.39
CA ASP A 125 7.74 -3.39 -7.45
C ASP A 125 7.45 -4.70 -8.19
N ASP A 126 6.62 -4.69 -9.23
CA ASP A 126 6.40 -5.88 -10.06
C ASP A 126 7.69 -6.44 -10.67
N HIS A 127 8.60 -5.55 -11.08
CA HIS A 127 9.93 -5.92 -11.58
C HIS A 127 10.79 -6.53 -10.46
N TYR A 128 10.86 -5.89 -9.30
CA TYR A 128 11.59 -6.36 -8.13
C TYR A 128 11.09 -7.73 -7.66
N GLN A 129 9.77 -7.91 -7.52
CA GLN A 129 9.16 -9.17 -7.10
C GLN A 129 9.46 -10.31 -8.09
N ARG A 130 9.47 -10.01 -9.40
CA ARG A 130 9.87 -10.98 -10.43
C ARG A 130 11.34 -11.37 -10.29
N ALA A 131 12.25 -10.40 -10.22
CA ALA A 131 13.68 -10.66 -10.05
C ALA A 131 13.99 -11.44 -8.76
N ARG A 132 13.27 -11.13 -7.67
CA ARG A 132 13.41 -11.86 -6.40
C ARG A 132 12.97 -13.31 -6.52
N LYS A 133 11.82 -13.59 -7.15
CA LYS A 133 11.34 -14.95 -7.43
C LYS A 133 12.29 -15.74 -8.34
N GLU A 134 12.91 -15.09 -9.32
CA GLU A 134 13.92 -15.71 -10.18
C GLU A 134 15.16 -16.12 -9.39
N ARG A 135 15.68 -15.23 -8.53
CA ARG A 135 16.81 -15.55 -7.63
C ARG A 135 16.49 -16.70 -6.68
N GLU A 136 15.32 -16.67 -6.02
CA GLU A 136 14.88 -17.74 -5.12
C GLU A 136 14.81 -19.10 -5.85
N LYS A 137 14.39 -19.11 -7.12
CA LYS A 137 14.34 -20.32 -7.96
C LYS A 137 15.74 -20.80 -8.35
N GLU A 138 16.65 -19.91 -8.71
CA GLU A 138 18.05 -20.22 -9.00
C GLU A 138 18.78 -20.78 -7.77
N ASP A 139 18.57 -20.18 -6.60
CA ASP A 139 19.12 -20.63 -5.33
C ASP A 139 18.60 -22.02 -4.97
N TYR A 140 17.30 -22.26 -5.15
CA TYR A 140 16.69 -23.58 -4.94
C TYR A 140 17.30 -24.65 -5.86
N LEU A 141 17.50 -24.34 -7.15
CA LEU A 141 18.14 -25.24 -8.11
C LEU A 141 19.62 -25.46 -7.78
N SER A 142 20.33 -24.41 -7.37
CA SER A 142 21.73 -24.47 -6.96
C SER A 142 21.92 -25.31 -5.70
N GLN A 143 21.05 -25.16 -4.70
CA GLN A 143 21.03 -25.97 -3.50
C GLN A 143 20.77 -27.45 -3.81
N LYS A 144 19.83 -27.75 -4.72
CA LYS A 144 19.62 -29.12 -5.21
C LYS A 144 20.87 -29.69 -5.90
N ARG A 145 21.54 -28.90 -6.75
CA ARG A 145 22.79 -29.30 -7.41
C ARG A 145 23.91 -29.56 -6.39
N GLN A 146 24.06 -28.70 -5.39
CA GLN A 146 25.04 -28.88 -4.33
C GLN A 146 24.74 -30.11 -3.47
N ASN A 147 23.48 -30.34 -3.08
CA ASN A 147 23.08 -31.54 -2.34
C ASN A 147 23.35 -32.83 -3.13
N LYS A 148 23.07 -32.84 -4.44
CA LYS A 148 23.43 -33.96 -5.32
C LYS A 148 24.94 -34.18 -5.39
N ARG A 149 25.74 -33.11 -5.53
CA ARG A 149 27.21 -33.20 -5.54
C ARG A 149 27.79 -33.68 -4.21
N LYS A 150 27.29 -33.17 -3.08
CA LYS A 150 27.66 -33.62 -1.73
C LYS A 150 27.33 -35.10 -1.54
N TRP A 151 26.15 -35.54 -1.97
CA TRP A 151 25.77 -36.95 -1.91
C TRP A 151 26.68 -37.83 -2.78
N MET A 152 27.03 -37.41 -4.00
CA MET A 152 27.98 -38.14 -4.85
C MET A 152 29.37 -38.24 -4.19
N LEU A 153 29.89 -37.16 -3.60
CA LEU A 153 31.20 -37.17 -2.91
C LEU A 153 31.25 -38.14 -1.71
N TRP A 154 30.13 -38.32 -1.00
CA TRP A 154 30.05 -39.26 0.12
C TRP A 154 29.84 -40.72 -0.31
N ASN A 155 29.33 -40.95 -1.51
CA ASN A 155 29.09 -42.27 -2.07
C ASN A 155 30.11 -42.70 -3.12
N LEU A 156 31.22 -41.96 -3.29
CA LEU A 156 32.33 -42.48 -4.05
C LEU A 156 32.88 -43.70 -3.29
N PRO A 157 32.91 -44.89 -3.90
CA PRO A 157 33.60 -46.02 -3.30
C PRO A 157 35.07 -45.62 -3.07
N PRO A 158 35.68 -46.00 -1.95
CA PRO A 158 37.10 -45.72 -1.73
C PRO A 158 37.87 -46.31 -2.91
N SER A 159 38.70 -45.49 -3.55
CA SER A 159 39.67 -45.94 -4.55
C SER A 159 40.37 -47.17 -3.98
N PRO A 160 40.48 -48.29 -4.72
CA PRO A 160 41.10 -49.49 -4.16
C PRO A 160 42.53 -49.16 -3.74
N SER A 161 42.73 -49.09 -2.43
CA SER A 161 44.04 -49.02 -1.80
C SER A 161 44.72 -50.35 -2.06
N ASN A 162 45.62 -50.40 -3.03
CA ASN A 162 46.54 -51.54 -3.19
C ASN A 162 47.42 -51.61 -1.93
N PRO A 163 47.33 -52.68 -1.10
CA PRO A 163 48.26 -52.86 0.00
C PRO A 163 49.53 -53.54 -0.51
N SER A 164 50.61 -52.77 -0.58
CA SER A 164 52.01 -53.14 -0.35
C SER A 164 52.49 -54.56 -0.72
N SER A 165 53.34 -54.67 -1.74
CA SER A 165 54.48 -55.59 -1.70
C SER A 165 55.72 -54.83 -1.25
N SER A 166 56.15 -55.06 -0.01
CA SER A 166 57.47 -54.68 0.47
C SER A 166 58.51 -55.68 -0.04
N SER A 167 59.44 -55.21 -0.85
CA SER A 167 60.77 -55.82 -0.99
C SER A 167 61.82 -54.72 -1.02
N SER A 168 62.57 -54.63 0.08
CA SER A 168 63.76 -53.82 0.25
C SER A 168 64.92 -54.35 -0.59
N SER A 169 65.65 -53.47 -1.29
CA SER A 169 67.12 -53.54 -1.40
C SER A 169 67.71 -52.29 -2.08
N SER A 170 68.36 -51.48 -1.23
CA SER A 170 69.70 -50.88 -1.40
C SER A 170 70.14 -50.09 -2.65
N SER A 171 70.83 -49.00 -2.30
CA SER A 171 72.05 -48.41 -2.89
C SER A 171 71.96 -47.34 -3.98
N SER A 172 72.17 -46.11 -3.52
CA SER A 172 73.32 -45.24 -3.83
C SER A 172 73.27 -44.31 -5.06
N SER A 173 73.58 -43.04 -4.73
CA SER A 173 74.40 -42.08 -5.48
C SER A 173 73.72 -41.21 -6.54
N GLY A 174 73.94 -39.90 -6.40
CA GLY A 174 74.04 -39.01 -7.56
C GLY A 174 73.26 -37.71 -7.48
N SER A 175 73.87 -36.71 -6.83
CA SER A 175 73.80 -35.28 -7.09
C SER A 175 73.16 -34.82 -8.41
N SER A 176 72.32 -33.78 -8.37
CA SER A 176 72.71 -32.42 -8.81
C SER A 176 71.49 -31.51 -9.06
N ALA A 177 71.74 -30.22 -8.80
CA ALA A 177 70.89 -29.05 -8.97
C ALA A 177 70.42 -28.78 -10.42
N ILE A 178 69.46 -27.87 -10.57
CA ILE A 178 69.55 -26.55 -11.26
C ILE A 178 68.09 -26.04 -11.46
N ILE A 179 67.70 -24.99 -10.74
CA ILE A 179 67.28 -23.64 -11.22
C ILE A 179 66.19 -23.68 -12.29
#